data_AF-A0A6A3PV50-F1
#
_entry.id   AF-A0A6A3PV50-F1
#
_cell.length_a   1.000
_cell.length_b   1.000
_cell.length_c   1.000
_cell.angle_alpha   90.00
_cell.angle_beta   90.00
_cell.angle_gamma   90.00
#
_symmetry.space_group_name_H-M   'P 1'
#
loop_
_entity.id
_entity.type
_entity.pdbx_description
1 polymer ?
#
loop_
_entity_poly.entity_id
_entity_poly.type
_entity_poly.pdbx_seq_one_letter_code
_entity_poly.pdbx_strand_id
1 'polypeptide(L)'
;MATAAGKGYIGMVQWLHEEFGCDPEVDLFDYDKTQPRHTFADIVAMDSAAKTGHLEVVKYLHDVQISMQASAKKRKRDHTKQKCTPTCTIKAMDDAAANGHLKVVQWLHSNRGEGCTKSAMDEAAANGHLDVVRWLHENRREGCSTSAMDGAARNGQLGVVKWLHKNSTAGCTARAMDDAATSGHLEIVKWLHEHRAEISIDAAMAGAANFGRLDIVKWLHRKIPHACSGEMDKAAEGGKLRLLQWLYTNCSKHKVTFGIDEAVRYNYFEAVLFLYHQCQAECTEEAARATINNDETEDLRAWLLERHPEFEAVEEEEEAFD
;
A
#
# COMPACT_ATOMS: atom_id res chain seq x y z
N MET A 1 27.14 10.70 -3.79
CA MET A 1 26.68 10.55 -5.19
C MET A 1 25.18 10.27 -5.32
N ALA A 2 24.67 9.18 -4.72
CA ALA A 2 23.31 8.70 -4.94
C ALA A 2 22.20 9.72 -4.64
N THR A 3 22.31 10.51 -3.57
CA THR A 3 21.33 11.56 -3.26
C THR A 3 21.28 12.65 -4.33
N ALA A 4 22.43 13.09 -4.85
CA ALA A 4 22.49 14.10 -5.91
C ALA A 4 21.89 13.53 -7.21
N ALA A 5 22.15 12.24 -7.49
CA ALA A 5 21.60 11.54 -8.63
C ALA A 5 20.07 11.40 -8.53
N GLY A 6 19.55 11.00 -7.36
CA GLY A 6 18.12 10.89 -7.09
C GLY A 6 17.39 12.23 -7.12
N LYS A 7 18.06 13.36 -6.83
CA LYS A 7 17.49 14.71 -6.98
C LYS A 7 17.65 15.30 -8.39
N GLY A 8 18.37 14.63 -9.29
CA GLY A 8 18.55 15.07 -10.67
C GLY A 8 19.57 16.19 -10.84
N TYR A 9 20.43 16.43 -9.85
CA TYR A 9 21.43 17.50 -9.88
C TYR A 9 22.64 17.10 -10.72
N ILE A 10 22.48 17.09 -12.04
CA ILE A 10 23.50 16.63 -12.98
C ILE A 10 24.84 17.37 -12.83
N GLY A 11 24.83 18.69 -12.62
CA GLY A 11 26.05 19.46 -12.40
C GLY A 11 26.79 19.06 -11.12
N MET A 12 26.05 18.76 -10.04
CA MET A 12 26.62 18.23 -8.80
C MET A 12 27.16 16.82 -9.00
N VAL A 13 26.46 15.97 -9.75
CA VAL A 13 26.92 14.61 -10.07
C VAL A 13 28.19 14.64 -10.92
N GLN A 14 28.26 15.54 -11.89
CA GLN A 14 29.46 15.76 -12.73
C GLN A 14 30.63 16.24 -11.89
N TRP A 15 30.43 17.31 -11.11
CA TRP A 15 31.44 17.86 -10.23
C TRP A 15 31.95 16.83 -9.21
N LEU A 16 31.07 16.09 -8.55
CA LEU A 16 31.46 15.01 -7.62
C LEU A 16 32.31 13.94 -8.31
N HIS A 17 31.97 13.59 -9.56
CA HIS A 17 32.75 12.62 -10.33
C HIS A 17 34.12 13.17 -10.76
N GLU A 18 34.20 14.44 -11.15
CA GLU A 18 35.45 15.10 -11.56
C GLU A 18 36.43 15.24 -10.39
N GLU A 19 35.94 15.67 -9.23
CA GLU A 19 36.78 15.90 -8.04
C GLU A 19 37.17 14.60 -7.33
N PHE A 20 36.21 13.68 -7.12
CA PHE A 20 36.40 12.51 -6.26
C PHE A 20 36.43 11.18 -7.01
N GLY A 21 36.17 11.15 -8.33
CA GLY A 21 36.09 9.90 -9.09
C GLY A 21 37.40 9.14 -9.25
N CYS A 22 38.55 9.78 -9.00
CA CYS A 22 39.88 9.15 -9.00
C CYS A 22 40.48 8.99 -7.60
N ASP A 23 39.79 9.44 -6.54
CA ASP A 23 40.30 9.40 -5.18
C ASP A 23 40.21 7.95 -4.64
N PRO A 24 41.34 7.29 -4.32
CA PRO A 24 41.33 5.92 -3.81
C PRO A 24 40.78 5.80 -2.38
N GLU A 25 40.67 6.91 -1.64
CA GLU A 25 40.14 6.95 -0.27
C GLU A 25 38.62 7.20 -0.22
N VAL A 26 38.03 7.68 -1.33
CA VAL A 26 36.59 7.98 -1.41
C VAL A 26 35.88 6.99 -2.32
N ASP A 27 35.08 6.11 -1.73
CA ASP A 27 34.16 5.26 -2.49
C ASP A 27 32.92 6.05 -2.90
N LEU A 28 32.99 6.70 -4.07
CA LEU A 28 31.93 7.57 -4.56
C LEU A 28 30.66 6.80 -4.99
N PHE A 29 30.80 5.52 -5.33
CA PHE A 29 29.75 4.71 -5.98
C PHE A 29 29.33 3.46 -5.18
N ASP A 30 30.09 2.98 -4.20
CA ASP A 30 29.69 1.96 -3.22
C ASP A 30 29.16 2.64 -1.95
N TYR A 31 28.15 2.03 -1.35
CA TYR A 31 27.63 2.42 -0.05
C TYR A 31 28.05 1.35 0.95
N ASP A 32 28.73 1.81 2.01
CA ASP A 32 29.44 1.03 3.03
C ASP A 32 28.74 -0.27 3.46
N LYS A 33 29.35 -1.42 3.12
CA LYS A 33 28.90 -2.77 3.51
C LYS A 33 29.16 -3.10 4.99
N THR A 34 29.79 -2.22 5.75
CA THR A 34 30.21 -2.49 7.14
C THR A 34 29.19 -2.09 8.21
N GLN A 35 28.06 -1.48 7.84
CA GLN A 35 27.01 -1.09 8.79
C GLN A 35 26.03 -2.25 9.06
N PRO A 36 26.03 -2.85 10.27
CA PRO A 36 25.13 -3.94 10.62
C PRO A 36 23.80 -3.34 11.11
N ARG A 37 22.97 -2.83 10.20
CA ARG A 37 21.56 -2.48 10.44
C ARG A 37 20.87 -2.25 9.09
N HIS A 38 20.18 -3.29 8.64
CA HIS A 38 19.24 -3.22 7.52
C HIS A 38 18.21 -2.11 7.75
N THR A 39 18.02 -1.22 6.77
CA THR A 39 16.73 -0.56 6.47
C THR A 39 16.74 0.31 5.20
N PHE A 40 17.89 0.65 4.60
CA PHE A 40 17.92 1.36 3.32
C PHE A 40 18.65 0.53 2.28
N ALA A 41 17.86 -0.09 1.40
CA ALA A 41 18.29 -0.94 0.31
C ALA A 41 19.37 -0.29 -0.55
N ASP A 42 20.60 -0.84 -0.58
CA ASP A 42 21.65 -0.68 -1.60
C ASP A 42 21.40 0.44 -2.63
N ILE A 43 21.45 1.71 -2.19
CA ILE A 43 21.01 2.84 -3.02
C ILE A 43 22.16 3.19 -3.99
N VAL A 44 22.22 2.47 -5.10
CA VAL A 44 23.14 2.78 -6.19
C VAL A 44 22.72 4.10 -6.84
N ALA A 45 23.68 4.94 -7.23
CA ALA A 45 23.38 6.26 -7.79
C ALA A 45 22.57 6.19 -9.10
N MET A 46 22.84 5.18 -9.94
CA MET A 46 22.09 4.97 -11.19
C MET A 46 20.66 4.51 -10.89
N ASP A 47 20.47 3.56 -9.98
CA ASP A 47 19.15 3.09 -9.54
C ASP A 47 18.33 4.24 -8.94
N SER A 48 18.97 5.12 -8.15
CA SER A 48 18.32 6.30 -7.59
C SER A 48 17.83 7.27 -8.65
N ALA A 49 18.67 7.57 -9.64
CA ALA A 49 18.31 8.45 -10.75
C ALA A 49 17.23 7.82 -11.62
N ALA A 50 17.25 6.49 -11.79
CA ALA A 50 16.23 5.77 -12.53
C ALA A 50 14.87 5.81 -11.82
N LYS A 51 14.86 5.54 -10.51
CA LYS A 51 13.69 5.62 -9.63
C LYS A 51 12.98 6.97 -9.68
N THR A 52 13.73 8.06 -9.80
CA THR A 52 13.18 9.43 -9.82
C THR A 52 13.06 10.03 -11.23
N GLY A 53 13.37 9.25 -12.27
CA GLY A 53 13.09 9.64 -13.65
C GLY A 53 14.13 10.56 -14.28
N HIS A 54 15.29 10.73 -13.67
CA HIS A 54 16.35 11.61 -14.15
C HIS A 54 17.22 10.94 -15.22
N LEU A 55 16.64 10.78 -16.42
CA LEU A 55 17.27 10.11 -17.56
C LEU A 55 18.67 10.65 -17.91
N GLU A 56 18.88 11.95 -17.85
CA GLU A 56 20.19 12.55 -18.19
C GLU A 56 21.28 12.17 -17.18
N VAL A 57 20.92 12.03 -15.90
CA VAL A 57 21.84 11.52 -14.88
C VAL A 57 22.12 10.04 -15.11
N VAL A 58 21.10 9.24 -15.46
CA VAL A 58 21.27 7.81 -15.77
C VAL A 58 22.22 7.62 -16.96
N LYS A 59 22.03 8.37 -18.05
CA LYS A 59 22.91 8.35 -19.23
C LYS A 59 24.34 8.72 -18.86
N TYR A 60 24.53 9.82 -18.11
CA TYR A 60 25.84 10.26 -17.68
C TYR A 60 26.57 9.19 -16.86
N LEU A 61 25.90 8.62 -15.84
CA LEU A 61 26.49 7.57 -15.00
C LEU A 61 26.82 6.32 -15.82
N HIS A 62 26.05 6.01 -16.86
CA HIS A 62 26.34 4.91 -17.77
C HIS A 62 27.56 5.17 -18.66
N ASP A 63 27.69 6.38 -19.22
CA ASP A 63 28.85 6.77 -20.01
C ASP A 63 30.13 6.74 -19.17
N VAL A 64 30.05 7.19 -17.91
CA VAL A 64 31.13 7.06 -16.92
C VAL A 64 31.49 5.59 -16.71
N GLN A 65 30.50 4.71 -16.50
CA GLN A 65 30.75 3.27 -16.35
C GLN A 65 31.48 2.67 -17.56
N ILE A 66 31.04 2.98 -18.78
CA ILE A 66 31.67 2.50 -20.03
C ILE A 66 33.11 3.00 -20.14
N SER A 67 33.34 4.29 -19.88
CA SER A 67 34.68 4.92 -19.90
C SER A 67 35.65 4.23 -18.93
N MET A 68 35.20 3.93 -17.71
CA MET A 68 36.01 3.26 -16.69
C MET A 68 36.34 1.80 -17.04
N GLN A 69 35.40 1.09 -17.68
CA GLN A 69 35.58 -0.29 -18.15
C GLN A 69 36.56 -0.35 -19.34
N ALA A 70 36.48 0.59 -20.29
CA ALA A 70 37.41 0.68 -21.41
C ALA A 70 38.86 0.94 -20.95
N SER A 71 39.02 1.80 -19.94
CA SER A 71 40.31 2.12 -19.33
C SER A 71 40.90 0.95 -18.53
N ALA A 72 40.07 0.08 -17.95
CA ALA A 72 40.51 -1.10 -17.20
C ALA A 72 41.20 -2.15 -18.09
N LYS A 73 40.71 -2.37 -19.32
CA LYS A 73 41.25 -3.39 -20.25
C LYS A 73 42.68 -3.11 -20.72
N LYS A 74 43.20 -1.88 -20.56
CA LYS A 74 44.56 -1.48 -20.95
C LYS A 74 45.63 -1.77 -19.89
N ARG A 75 45.26 -1.97 -18.62
CA ARG A 75 46.22 -2.21 -17.52
C ARG A 75 46.35 -3.72 -17.26
N LYS A 76 47.53 -4.29 -17.53
CA LYS A 76 47.87 -5.68 -17.18
C LYS A 76 47.91 -5.84 -15.66
N ARG A 77 46.97 -6.64 -15.14
CA ARG A 77 46.93 -7.33 -13.83
C ARG A 77 47.74 -6.70 -12.69
N ASP A 78 47.03 -5.97 -11.82
CA ASP A 78 47.31 -5.99 -10.38
C ASP A 78 46.01 -6.42 -9.66
N HIS A 79 46.12 -7.29 -8.65
CA HIS A 79 44.98 -8.00 -8.02
C HIS A 79 44.42 -7.27 -6.78
N THR A 80 44.62 -5.96 -6.70
CA THR A 80 44.17 -5.14 -5.56
C THR A 80 42.76 -4.58 -5.79
N LYS A 81 41.82 -5.17 -5.02
CA LYS A 81 40.50 -4.69 -4.55
C LYS A 81 39.68 -3.74 -5.44
N GLN A 82 38.50 -4.24 -5.82
CA GLN A 82 37.22 -3.55 -6.05
C GLN A 82 37.32 -2.15 -6.70
N LYS A 83 37.36 -2.13 -8.04
CA LYS A 83 37.25 -0.88 -8.80
C LYS A 83 35.83 -0.31 -8.66
N CYS A 84 35.70 0.76 -7.90
CA CYS A 84 34.51 1.60 -7.75
C CYS A 84 34.01 2.04 -9.14
N THR A 85 32.88 1.51 -9.60
CA THR A 85 32.25 1.91 -10.87
C THR A 85 30.75 2.12 -10.65
N PRO A 86 30.10 3.05 -11.36
CA PRO A 86 28.64 3.16 -11.30
C PRO A 86 28.04 1.82 -11.71
N THR A 87 27.31 1.18 -10.82
CA THR A 87 26.56 -0.05 -11.11
C THR A 87 25.11 0.30 -11.44
N CYS A 88 24.39 -0.66 -12.01
CA CYS A 88 22.95 -0.63 -12.18
C CYS A 88 22.44 -1.99 -11.71
N THR A 89 21.30 -2.03 -11.05
CA THR A 89 20.67 -3.31 -10.68
C THR A 89 19.30 -3.46 -11.36
N ILE A 90 18.69 -4.64 -11.21
CA ILE A 90 17.30 -4.88 -11.64
C ILE A 90 16.31 -3.89 -11.02
N LYS A 91 16.64 -3.32 -9.85
CA LYS A 91 15.81 -2.31 -9.17
C LYS A 91 15.70 -1.02 -9.96
N ALA A 92 16.69 -0.68 -10.79
CA ALA A 92 16.61 0.54 -11.61
C ALA A 92 15.39 0.52 -12.53
N MET A 93 15.13 -0.60 -13.22
CA MET A 93 13.98 -0.72 -14.11
C MET A 93 12.68 -0.96 -13.33
N ASP A 94 12.72 -1.75 -12.26
CA ASP A 94 11.56 -1.98 -11.39
C ASP A 94 11.05 -0.66 -10.78
N ASP A 95 11.93 0.13 -10.17
CA ASP A 95 11.58 1.40 -9.54
C ASP A 95 11.21 2.47 -10.57
N ALA A 96 11.91 2.54 -11.72
CA ALA A 96 11.52 3.46 -12.79
C ALA A 96 10.13 3.14 -13.32
N ALA A 97 9.77 1.86 -13.43
CA ALA A 97 8.44 1.44 -13.86
C ALA A 97 7.37 1.75 -12.80
N ALA A 98 7.67 1.44 -11.53
CA ALA A 98 6.79 1.73 -10.40
C ALA A 98 6.43 3.23 -10.28
N ASN A 99 7.34 4.13 -10.68
CA ASN A 99 7.13 5.59 -10.67
C ASN A 99 6.70 6.19 -12.02
N GLY A 100 6.42 5.35 -13.03
CA GLY A 100 5.86 5.81 -14.31
C GLY A 100 6.87 6.45 -15.25
N HIS A 101 8.16 6.23 -15.04
CA HIS A 101 9.23 6.84 -15.83
C HIS A 101 9.52 6.06 -17.12
N LEU A 102 8.54 6.04 -18.04
CA LEU A 102 8.60 5.27 -19.29
C LEU A 102 9.89 5.51 -20.10
N LYS A 103 10.34 6.78 -20.21
CA LYS A 103 11.57 7.11 -20.95
C LYS A 103 12.82 6.47 -20.34
N VAL A 104 12.88 6.38 -19.01
CA VAL A 104 13.97 5.71 -18.30
C VAL A 104 13.88 4.20 -18.52
N VAL A 105 12.69 3.62 -18.40
CA VAL A 105 12.45 2.18 -18.66
C VAL A 105 12.89 1.79 -20.08
N GLN A 106 12.49 2.55 -21.09
CA GLN A 106 12.89 2.35 -22.48
C GLN A 106 14.40 2.44 -22.65
N TRP A 107 15.03 3.46 -22.06
CA TRP A 107 16.47 3.65 -22.16
C TRP A 107 17.24 2.51 -21.47
N LEU A 108 16.82 2.11 -20.26
CA LEU A 108 17.41 0.99 -19.54
C LEU A 108 17.29 -0.29 -20.36
N HIS A 109 16.14 -0.58 -20.94
CA HIS A 109 15.97 -1.77 -21.77
C HIS A 109 16.89 -1.80 -23.00
N SER A 110 17.11 -0.67 -23.66
CA SER A 110 17.95 -0.63 -24.86
C SER A 110 19.45 -0.62 -24.58
N ASN A 111 19.88 -0.14 -23.40
CA ASN A 111 21.31 0.10 -23.10
C ASN A 111 21.86 -0.78 -21.97
N ARG A 112 21.00 -1.50 -21.24
CA ARG A 112 21.35 -2.32 -20.07
C ARG A 112 20.85 -3.76 -20.20
N GLY A 113 21.58 -4.68 -19.55
CA GLY A 113 21.35 -6.12 -19.66
C GLY A 113 20.80 -6.76 -18.38
N GLU A 114 20.71 -6.01 -17.28
CA GLU A 114 20.24 -6.48 -15.98
C GLU A 114 18.79 -6.94 -16.02
N GLY A 115 17.97 -6.28 -16.85
CA GLY A 115 16.55 -6.59 -16.98
C GLY A 115 15.71 -5.99 -15.85
N CYS A 116 14.62 -6.68 -15.51
CA CYS A 116 13.65 -6.28 -14.49
C CYS A 116 13.02 -7.55 -13.89
N THR A 117 12.21 -7.39 -12.85
CA THR A 117 11.39 -8.46 -12.28
C THR A 117 9.91 -8.26 -12.63
N LYS A 118 9.03 -9.15 -12.15
CA LYS A 118 7.57 -8.95 -12.23
C LYS A 118 7.13 -7.68 -11.50
N SER A 119 7.90 -7.24 -10.50
CA SER A 119 7.62 -6.04 -9.71
C SER A 119 7.53 -4.79 -10.59
N ALA A 120 8.30 -4.70 -11.68
CA ALA A 120 8.19 -3.59 -12.63
C ALA A 120 6.76 -3.41 -13.16
N MET A 121 6.12 -4.49 -13.60
CA MET A 121 4.76 -4.43 -14.15
C MET A 121 3.70 -4.40 -13.04
N ASP A 122 3.92 -5.13 -11.94
CA ASP A 122 3.00 -5.18 -10.81
C ASP A 122 2.84 -3.80 -10.14
N GLU A 123 3.94 -3.13 -9.85
CA GLU A 123 3.93 -1.81 -9.21
C GLU A 123 3.52 -0.70 -10.19
N ALA A 124 3.94 -0.76 -11.46
CA ALA A 124 3.45 0.16 -12.49
C ALA A 124 1.92 0.06 -12.63
N ALA A 125 1.37 -1.15 -12.55
CA ALA A 125 -0.07 -1.37 -12.60
C ALA A 125 -0.77 -0.83 -11.36
N ALA A 126 -0.25 -1.12 -10.17
CA ALA A 126 -0.78 -0.61 -8.90
C ALA A 126 -0.80 0.92 -8.87
N ASN A 127 0.22 1.58 -9.42
CA ASN A 127 0.32 3.04 -9.45
C ASN A 127 -0.37 3.71 -10.66
N GLY A 128 -1.00 2.93 -11.53
CA GLY A 128 -1.81 3.48 -12.63
C GLY A 128 -1.04 3.85 -13.89
N HIS A 129 0.23 3.46 -14.01
CA HIS A 129 1.10 3.78 -15.15
C HIS A 129 0.83 2.87 -16.35
N LEU A 130 -0.35 3.01 -16.96
CA LEU A 130 -0.82 2.15 -18.06
C LEU A 130 0.11 2.15 -19.28
N ASP A 131 0.74 3.28 -19.58
CA ASP A 131 1.72 3.41 -20.66
C ASP A 131 2.97 2.55 -20.42
N VAL A 132 3.48 2.53 -19.18
CA VAL A 132 4.57 1.65 -18.74
C VAL A 132 4.13 0.19 -18.78
N VAL A 133 2.94 -0.14 -18.25
CA VAL A 133 2.42 -1.52 -18.26
C VAL A 133 2.31 -2.07 -19.68
N ARG A 134 1.74 -1.29 -20.62
CA ARG A 134 1.65 -1.65 -22.04
C ARG A 134 3.02 -1.90 -22.63
N TRP A 135 3.95 -0.96 -22.42
CA TRP A 135 5.28 -1.06 -22.98
C TRP A 135 6.04 -2.27 -22.44
N LEU A 136 6.00 -2.51 -21.13
CA LEU A 136 6.63 -3.67 -20.50
C LEU A 136 6.02 -4.97 -21.06
N HIS A 137 4.70 -5.04 -21.23
CA HIS A 137 4.06 -6.24 -21.76
C HIS A 137 4.42 -6.54 -23.22
N GLU A 138 4.57 -5.51 -24.05
CA GLU A 138 4.93 -5.65 -25.45
C GLU A 138 6.42 -5.96 -25.66
N ASN A 139 7.31 -5.51 -24.77
CA ASN A 139 8.77 -5.53 -24.98
C ASN A 139 9.54 -6.46 -24.01
N ARG A 140 8.90 -6.98 -22.96
CA ARG A 140 9.54 -7.78 -21.90
C ARG A 140 8.81 -9.11 -21.71
N ARG A 141 9.49 -10.11 -21.15
CA ARG A 141 8.98 -11.51 -21.04
C ARG A 141 8.66 -11.94 -19.61
N GLU A 142 9.02 -11.11 -18.64
CA GLU A 142 8.85 -11.33 -17.21
C GLU A 142 7.35 -11.40 -16.84
N GLY A 143 6.53 -10.61 -17.55
CA GLY A 143 5.09 -10.52 -17.33
C GLY A 143 4.73 -9.86 -16.00
N CYS A 144 3.51 -10.09 -15.55
CA CYS A 144 3.00 -9.67 -14.24
C CYS A 144 2.55 -10.88 -13.41
N SER A 145 2.37 -10.66 -12.12
CA SER A 145 1.66 -11.57 -11.22
C SER A 145 0.20 -11.12 -11.04
N THR A 146 -0.55 -11.81 -10.19
CA THR A 146 -1.89 -11.36 -9.78
C THR A 146 -1.85 -10.03 -9.03
N SER A 147 -0.71 -9.69 -8.42
CA SER A 147 -0.50 -8.43 -7.69
C SER A 147 -0.70 -7.20 -8.57
N ALA A 148 -0.44 -7.28 -9.88
CA ALA A 148 -0.71 -6.17 -10.81
C ALA A 148 -2.18 -5.77 -10.81
N MET A 149 -3.09 -6.74 -10.97
CA MET A 149 -4.53 -6.45 -11.04
C MET A 149 -5.11 -6.18 -9.66
N ASP A 150 -4.67 -6.92 -8.63
CA ASP A 150 -5.09 -6.71 -7.24
C ASP A 150 -4.69 -5.31 -6.75
N GLY A 151 -3.44 -4.90 -6.99
CA GLY A 151 -2.94 -3.56 -6.66
C GLY A 151 -3.60 -2.45 -7.46
N ALA A 152 -3.83 -2.66 -8.77
CA ALA A 152 -4.56 -1.71 -9.61
C ALA A 152 -6.01 -1.53 -9.12
N ALA A 153 -6.66 -2.60 -8.68
CA ALA A 153 -8.00 -2.56 -8.13
C ALA A 153 -8.06 -1.81 -6.79
N ARG A 154 -7.12 -2.11 -5.87
CA ARG A 154 -6.96 -1.42 -4.58
C ARG A 154 -6.78 0.08 -4.72
N ASN A 155 -6.04 0.52 -5.74
CA ASN A 155 -5.66 1.92 -5.94
C ASN A 155 -6.55 2.67 -6.96
N GLY A 156 -7.66 2.06 -7.41
CA GLY A 156 -8.66 2.76 -8.24
C GLY A 156 -8.32 2.86 -9.72
N GLN A 157 -7.38 2.07 -10.22
CA GLN A 157 -6.84 2.15 -11.58
C GLN A 157 -7.68 1.34 -12.59
N LEU A 158 -8.94 1.73 -12.80
CA LEU A 158 -9.89 0.99 -13.67
C LEU A 158 -9.36 0.76 -15.09
N GLY A 159 -8.66 1.74 -15.67
CA GLY A 159 -8.07 1.61 -17.01
C GLY A 159 -7.02 0.49 -17.08
N VAL A 160 -6.19 0.37 -16.05
CA VAL A 160 -5.19 -0.69 -15.91
C VAL A 160 -5.87 -2.04 -15.67
N VAL A 161 -6.87 -2.12 -14.77
CA VAL A 161 -7.62 -3.36 -14.50
C VAL A 161 -8.24 -3.93 -15.78
N LYS A 162 -8.95 -3.10 -16.56
CA LYS A 162 -9.55 -3.50 -17.84
C LYS A 162 -8.51 -3.99 -18.83
N TRP A 163 -7.38 -3.28 -18.91
CA TRP A 163 -6.31 -3.62 -19.83
C TRP A 163 -5.63 -4.94 -19.44
N LEU A 164 -5.29 -5.12 -18.16
CA LEU A 164 -4.69 -6.35 -17.65
C LEU A 164 -5.61 -7.54 -17.83
N HIS A 165 -6.92 -7.40 -17.61
CA HIS A 165 -7.86 -8.50 -17.81
C HIS A 165 -7.94 -8.96 -19.26
N LYS A 166 -7.84 -8.02 -20.21
CA LYS A 166 -7.88 -8.35 -21.64
C LYS A 166 -6.57 -8.94 -22.16
N ASN A 167 -5.42 -8.51 -21.63
CA ASN A 167 -4.10 -8.80 -22.23
C ASN A 167 -3.22 -9.70 -21.36
N SER A 168 -3.54 -9.92 -20.08
CA SER A 168 -2.76 -10.75 -19.17
C SER A 168 -3.48 -12.05 -18.84
N THR A 169 -2.71 -13.15 -18.77
CA THR A 169 -3.18 -14.46 -18.32
C THR A 169 -3.08 -14.62 -16.79
N ALA A 170 -2.41 -13.71 -16.09
CA ALA A 170 -2.21 -13.80 -14.64
C ALA A 170 -3.53 -13.69 -13.85
N GLY A 171 -4.48 -12.89 -14.35
CA GLY A 171 -5.76 -12.67 -13.70
C GLY A 171 -5.67 -11.83 -12.43
N CYS A 172 -6.55 -12.10 -11.47
CA CYS A 172 -6.66 -11.43 -10.18
C CYS A 172 -7.10 -12.45 -9.12
N THR A 173 -6.90 -12.13 -7.86
CA THR A 173 -7.43 -12.91 -6.74
C THR A 173 -8.70 -12.27 -6.17
N ALA A 174 -9.31 -12.89 -5.15
CA ALA A 174 -10.42 -12.28 -4.42
C ALA A 174 -10.03 -10.90 -3.83
N ARG A 175 -8.74 -10.69 -3.52
CA ARG A 175 -8.23 -9.42 -2.99
C ARG A 175 -8.53 -8.24 -3.90
N ALA A 176 -8.60 -8.42 -5.22
CA ALA A 176 -8.93 -7.31 -6.12
C ALA A 176 -10.29 -6.70 -5.80
N MET A 177 -11.31 -7.51 -5.50
CA MET A 177 -12.64 -7.00 -5.19
C MET A 177 -12.71 -6.47 -3.75
N ASP A 178 -12.12 -7.20 -2.80
CA ASP A 178 -12.10 -6.81 -1.39
C ASP A 178 -11.37 -5.48 -1.18
N ASP A 179 -10.17 -5.34 -1.77
CA ASP A 179 -9.35 -4.14 -1.68
C ASP A 179 -10.00 -2.98 -2.46
N ALA A 180 -10.63 -3.22 -3.62
CA ALA A 180 -11.40 -2.18 -4.30
C ALA A 180 -12.61 -1.72 -3.49
N ALA A 181 -13.29 -2.64 -2.80
CA ALA A 181 -14.46 -2.34 -1.97
C ALA A 181 -14.09 -1.58 -0.71
N THR A 182 -13.01 -1.96 -0.02
CA THR A 182 -12.49 -1.24 1.16
C THR A 182 -11.95 0.14 0.79
N SER A 183 -11.27 0.28 -0.35
CA SER A 183 -10.80 1.58 -0.87
C SER A 183 -11.90 2.49 -1.42
N GLY A 184 -13.10 1.97 -1.68
CA GLY A 184 -14.25 2.76 -2.14
C GLY A 184 -14.35 2.91 -3.67
N HIS A 185 -13.73 2.02 -4.44
CA HIS A 185 -13.70 2.08 -5.90
C HIS A 185 -14.90 1.34 -6.54
N LEU A 186 -16.10 1.93 -6.42
CA LEU A 186 -17.36 1.34 -6.88
C LEU A 186 -17.34 0.85 -8.33
N GLU A 187 -16.77 1.62 -9.26
CA GLU A 187 -16.72 1.26 -10.68
C GLU A 187 -15.85 0.02 -10.94
N ILE A 188 -14.81 -0.19 -10.13
CA ILE A 188 -13.99 -1.41 -10.20
C ILE A 188 -14.77 -2.59 -9.62
N VAL A 189 -15.46 -2.41 -8.48
CA VAL A 189 -16.28 -3.46 -7.88
C VAL A 189 -17.37 -3.94 -8.84
N LYS A 190 -18.10 -3.00 -9.47
CA LYS A 190 -19.10 -3.31 -10.51
C LYS A 190 -18.48 -4.11 -11.64
N TRP A 191 -17.35 -3.62 -12.16
CA TRP A 191 -16.69 -4.23 -13.31
C TRP A 191 -16.17 -5.64 -12.98
N LEU A 192 -15.53 -5.82 -11.82
CA LEU A 192 -15.06 -7.13 -11.35
C LEU A 192 -16.22 -8.10 -11.17
N HIS A 193 -17.33 -7.67 -10.57
CA HIS A 193 -18.51 -8.52 -10.37
C HIS A 193 -19.13 -8.99 -11.70
N GLU A 194 -19.19 -8.12 -12.71
CA GLU A 194 -19.73 -8.46 -14.04
C GLU A 194 -18.85 -9.42 -14.84
N HIS A 195 -17.52 -9.37 -14.64
CA HIS A 195 -16.55 -10.10 -15.47
C HIS A 195 -15.91 -11.29 -14.74
N ARG A 196 -16.13 -11.44 -13.42
CA ARG A 196 -15.52 -12.47 -12.58
C ARG A 196 -16.55 -13.07 -11.62
N ALA A 197 -17.30 -14.05 -12.10
CA ALA A 197 -18.32 -14.76 -11.31
C ALA A 197 -17.74 -15.58 -10.13
N GLU A 198 -16.43 -15.81 -10.09
CA GLU A 198 -15.75 -16.60 -9.06
C GLU A 198 -15.44 -15.80 -7.77
N ILE A 199 -15.59 -14.47 -7.78
CA ILE A 199 -15.21 -13.63 -6.65
C ILE A 199 -16.40 -13.49 -5.69
N SER A 200 -16.22 -13.94 -4.44
CA SER A 200 -17.21 -13.77 -3.39
C SER A 200 -17.41 -12.28 -3.08
N ILE A 201 -18.67 -11.89 -2.87
CA ILE A 201 -19.00 -10.51 -2.52
C ILE A 201 -19.09 -10.27 -1.00
N ASP A 202 -19.07 -11.34 -0.19
CA ASP A 202 -19.31 -11.23 1.25
C ASP A 202 -18.17 -10.45 1.93
N ALA A 203 -16.92 -10.80 1.60
CA ALA A 203 -15.74 -10.09 2.10
C ALA A 203 -15.68 -8.64 1.60
N ALA A 204 -16.04 -8.40 0.34
CA ALA A 204 -16.15 -7.06 -0.22
C ALA A 204 -17.23 -6.21 0.49
N MET A 205 -18.36 -6.81 0.84
CA MET A 205 -19.45 -6.13 1.56
C MET A 205 -19.05 -5.80 3.00
N ALA A 206 -18.45 -6.75 3.72
CA ALA A 206 -17.93 -6.55 5.06
C ALA A 206 -16.84 -5.46 5.09
N GLY A 207 -15.91 -5.48 4.14
CA GLY A 207 -14.88 -4.46 4.00
C GLY A 207 -15.45 -3.08 3.66
N ALA A 208 -16.38 -3.01 2.71
CA ALA A 208 -17.09 -1.77 2.39
C ALA A 208 -17.85 -1.22 3.60
N ALA A 209 -18.42 -2.09 4.44
CA ALA A 209 -19.13 -1.69 5.65
C ALA A 209 -18.19 -1.11 6.71
N ASN A 210 -17.08 -1.78 6.99
CA ASN A 210 -16.08 -1.32 7.96
C ASN A 210 -15.48 0.06 7.58
N PHE A 211 -15.22 0.29 6.29
CA PHE A 211 -14.69 1.58 5.81
C PHE A 211 -15.78 2.61 5.46
N GLY A 212 -17.07 2.28 5.65
CA GLY A 212 -18.18 3.22 5.47
C GLY A 212 -18.46 3.59 4.00
N ARG A 213 -18.16 2.69 3.07
CA ARG A 213 -18.35 2.88 1.62
C ARG A 213 -19.82 2.68 1.25
N LEU A 214 -20.65 3.65 1.64
CA LEU A 214 -22.11 3.60 1.51
C LEU A 214 -22.60 3.26 0.10
N ASP A 215 -21.98 3.81 -0.94
CA ASP A 215 -22.40 3.58 -2.33
C ASP A 215 -22.16 2.13 -2.78
N ILE A 216 -21.09 1.52 -2.29
CA ILE A 216 -20.76 0.11 -2.54
C ILE A 216 -21.71 -0.79 -1.76
N VAL A 217 -21.92 -0.52 -0.47
CA VAL A 217 -22.88 -1.31 0.34
C VAL A 217 -24.29 -1.23 -0.24
N LYS A 218 -24.76 -0.04 -0.64
CA LYS A 218 -26.05 0.14 -1.33
C LYS A 218 -26.13 -0.68 -2.61
N TRP A 219 -25.05 -0.70 -3.39
CA TRP A 219 -25.02 -1.42 -4.64
C TRP A 219 -24.99 -2.94 -4.45
N LEU A 220 -24.15 -3.44 -3.52
CA LEU A 220 -24.07 -4.86 -3.16
C LEU A 220 -25.38 -5.36 -2.54
N HIS A 221 -26.00 -4.58 -1.66
CA HIS A 221 -27.28 -4.92 -1.03
C HIS A 221 -28.41 -5.09 -2.05
N ARG A 222 -28.45 -4.27 -3.12
CA ARG A 222 -29.41 -4.47 -4.22
C ARG A 222 -29.21 -5.79 -4.98
N LYS A 223 -28.01 -6.36 -4.93
CA LYS A 223 -27.69 -7.64 -5.59
C LYS A 223 -27.92 -8.83 -4.67
N ILE A 224 -27.60 -8.70 -3.37
CA ILE A 224 -27.84 -9.74 -2.36
C ILE A 224 -28.53 -9.12 -1.14
N PRO A 225 -29.88 -9.15 -1.11
CA PRO A 225 -30.65 -8.58 0.01
C PRO A 225 -30.47 -9.28 1.36
N HIS A 226 -29.96 -10.53 1.36
CA HIS A 226 -29.83 -11.36 2.56
C HIS A 226 -28.47 -11.22 3.29
N ALA A 227 -27.50 -10.50 2.71
CA ALA A 227 -26.19 -10.24 3.30
C ALA A 227 -26.24 -8.98 4.19
N CYS A 228 -26.99 -9.05 5.29
CA CYS A 228 -27.25 -7.89 6.17
C CYS A 228 -26.91 -8.11 7.65
N SER A 229 -26.64 -9.34 8.11
CA SER A 229 -26.49 -9.61 9.54
C SER A 229 -25.12 -9.24 10.10
N GLY A 230 -24.03 -9.37 9.32
CA GLY A 230 -22.68 -9.06 9.80
C GLY A 230 -22.24 -7.62 9.51
N GLU A 231 -22.92 -6.96 8.58
CA GLU A 231 -22.55 -5.66 8.04
C GLU A 231 -22.78 -4.54 9.06
N MET A 232 -23.79 -4.68 9.91
CA MET A 232 -24.08 -3.73 10.97
C MET A 232 -23.01 -3.78 12.08
N ASP A 233 -22.55 -4.98 12.44
CA ASP A 233 -21.42 -5.16 13.35
C ASP A 233 -20.14 -4.54 12.75
N LYS A 234 -19.87 -4.76 11.46
CA LYS A 234 -18.71 -4.15 10.78
C LYS A 234 -18.80 -2.64 10.64
N ALA A 235 -19.98 -2.10 10.36
CA ALA A 235 -20.17 -0.65 10.33
C ALA A 235 -19.98 -0.01 11.71
N ALA A 236 -20.32 -0.72 12.79
CA ALA A 236 -20.09 -0.30 14.17
C ALA A 236 -18.60 -0.34 14.56
N GLU A 237 -17.90 -1.44 14.23
CA GLU A 237 -16.44 -1.58 14.37
C GLU A 237 -15.67 -0.47 13.64
N GLY A 238 -16.20 0.03 12.52
CA GLY A 238 -15.63 1.14 11.78
C GLY A 238 -16.09 2.54 12.23
N GLY A 239 -17.01 2.66 13.19
CA GLY A 239 -17.58 3.93 13.64
C GLY A 239 -18.41 4.66 12.57
N LYS A 240 -19.02 3.93 11.64
CA LYS A 240 -19.65 4.50 10.43
C LYS A 240 -21.12 4.84 10.64
N LEU A 241 -21.41 5.89 11.40
CA LEU A 241 -22.78 6.32 11.76
C LEU A 241 -23.74 6.41 10.57
N ARG A 242 -23.34 7.08 9.48
CA ARG A 242 -24.21 7.22 8.28
C ARG A 242 -24.58 5.88 7.66
N LEU A 243 -23.65 4.93 7.69
CA LEU A 243 -23.91 3.59 7.19
C LEU A 243 -24.78 2.80 8.17
N LEU A 244 -24.54 2.90 9.47
CA LEU A 244 -25.37 2.30 10.52
C LEU A 244 -26.84 2.74 10.42
N GLN A 245 -27.08 4.05 10.27
CA GLN A 245 -28.44 4.59 10.08
C GLN A 245 -29.10 4.03 8.83
N TRP A 246 -28.34 3.93 7.74
CA TRP A 246 -28.85 3.37 6.50
C TRP A 246 -29.15 1.87 6.63
N LEU A 247 -28.24 1.09 7.21
CA LEU A 247 -28.42 -0.35 7.46
C LEU A 247 -29.61 -0.59 8.39
N TYR A 248 -29.77 0.18 9.46
CA TYR A 248 -30.92 0.07 10.36
C TYR A 248 -32.27 0.30 9.66
N THR A 249 -32.29 1.19 8.68
CA THR A 249 -33.51 1.51 7.93
C THR A 249 -33.82 0.45 6.85
N ASN A 250 -32.79 -0.18 6.27
CA ASN A 250 -32.92 -1.00 5.06
C ASN A 250 -32.70 -2.51 5.29
N CYS A 251 -31.92 -2.90 6.27
CA CYS A 251 -31.75 -4.28 6.72
C CYS A 251 -32.68 -4.53 7.91
N SER A 252 -33.21 -5.76 8.03
CA SER A 252 -34.05 -6.17 9.16
C SER A 252 -33.38 -5.80 10.48
N LYS A 253 -34.20 -5.39 11.47
CA LYS A 253 -33.80 -5.04 12.83
C LYS A 253 -33.20 -6.25 13.56
N HIS A 254 -32.00 -6.67 13.15
CA HIS A 254 -31.24 -7.70 13.80
C HIS A 254 -30.50 -7.09 14.99
N LYS A 255 -30.32 -7.89 16.04
CA LYS A 255 -29.50 -7.48 17.17
C LYS A 255 -28.06 -7.34 16.68
N VAL A 256 -27.50 -6.16 16.89
CA VAL A 256 -26.05 -5.94 16.85
C VAL A 256 -25.46 -6.75 17.99
N THR A 257 -24.57 -7.69 17.66
CA THR A 257 -24.12 -8.70 18.64
C THR A 257 -22.86 -8.24 19.34
N PHE A 258 -21.88 -7.77 18.58
CA PHE A 258 -20.56 -7.42 19.08
C PHE A 258 -20.09 -6.03 18.60
N GLY A 259 -20.73 -5.47 17.57
CA GLY A 259 -20.34 -4.18 17.02
C GLY A 259 -20.38 -3.02 18.02
N ILE A 260 -21.27 -3.07 19.02
CA ILE A 260 -21.34 -2.03 20.06
C ILE A 260 -20.10 -2.04 20.97
N ASP A 261 -19.56 -3.21 21.30
CA ASP A 261 -18.37 -3.34 22.16
C ASP A 261 -17.12 -2.80 21.47
N GLU A 262 -16.98 -3.01 20.16
CA GLU A 262 -15.91 -2.40 19.37
C GLU A 262 -16.12 -0.88 19.25
N ALA A 263 -17.35 -0.42 19.05
CA ALA A 263 -17.65 1.01 19.00
C ALA A 263 -17.33 1.71 20.34
N VAL A 264 -17.54 1.03 21.47
CA VAL A 264 -17.17 1.49 22.80
C VAL A 264 -15.65 1.54 22.95
N ARG A 265 -14.94 0.43 22.64
CA ARG A 265 -13.46 0.35 22.76
C ARG A 265 -12.71 1.37 21.90
N TYR A 266 -13.21 1.67 20.70
CA TYR A 266 -12.61 2.68 19.82
C TYR A 266 -13.17 4.10 20.01
N ASN A 267 -13.98 4.32 21.04
CA ASN A 267 -14.56 5.61 21.39
C ASN A 267 -15.37 6.27 20.24
N TYR A 268 -16.15 5.48 19.50
CA TYR A 268 -17.07 5.98 18.48
C TYR A 268 -18.39 6.42 19.11
N PHE A 269 -18.36 7.47 19.93
CA PHE A 269 -19.48 7.90 20.78
C PHE A 269 -20.82 8.04 20.04
N GLU A 270 -20.86 8.70 18.88
CA GLU A 270 -22.11 8.84 18.12
C GLU A 270 -22.67 7.49 17.63
N ALA A 271 -21.79 6.55 17.28
CA ALA A 271 -22.19 5.20 16.90
C ALA A 271 -22.72 4.42 18.12
N VAL A 272 -22.07 4.55 19.28
CA VAL A 272 -22.54 3.95 20.54
C VAL A 272 -23.93 4.48 20.91
N LEU A 273 -24.14 5.79 20.88
CA LEU A 273 -25.45 6.39 21.16
C LEU A 273 -26.54 5.87 20.22
N PHE A 274 -26.24 5.78 18.92
CA PHE A 274 -27.16 5.25 17.93
C PHE A 274 -27.50 3.78 18.19
N LEU A 275 -26.49 2.94 18.45
CA LEU A 275 -26.66 1.52 18.70
C LEU A 275 -27.44 1.26 19.99
N TYR A 276 -27.09 1.96 21.06
CA TYR A 276 -27.73 1.81 22.36
C TYR A 276 -29.18 2.27 22.33
N HIS A 277 -29.47 3.48 21.83
CA HIS A 277 -30.82 4.04 21.88
C HIS A 277 -31.76 3.48 20.81
N GLN A 278 -31.28 3.34 19.57
CA GLN A 278 -32.15 2.97 18.44
C GLN A 278 -32.16 1.46 18.18
N CYS A 279 -31.04 0.78 18.44
CA CYS A 279 -30.91 -0.65 18.19
C CYS A 279 -31.10 -1.49 19.46
N GLN A 280 -31.22 -0.85 20.63
CA GLN A 280 -31.34 -1.51 21.94
C GLN A 280 -30.23 -2.55 22.15
N ALA A 281 -29.02 -2.24 21.67
CA ALA A 281 -27.84 -3.06 21.85
C ALA A 281 -27.24 -2.79 23.24
N GLU A 282 -26.88 -3.85 23.94
CA GLU A 282 -26.25 -3.80 25.25
C GLU A 282 -24.74 -4.06 25.09
N CYS A 283 -23.90 -3.24 25.72
CA CYS A 283 -22.46 -3.45 25.72
C CYS A 283 -22.05 -4.42 26.85
N THR A 284 -20.97 -5.14 26.64
CA THR A 284 -20.37 -5.98 27.69
C THR A 284 -19.64 -5.15 28.73
N GLU A 285 -19.62 -5.66 29.96
CA GLU A 285 -18.88 -5.06 31.08
C GLU A 285 -17.38 -4.91 30.74
N GLU A 286 -16.80 -5.88 30.05
CA GLU A 286 -15.39 -5.86 29.64
C GLU A 286 -15.08 -4.66 28.72
N ALA A 287 -15.93 -4.41 27.71
CA ALA A 287 -15.76 -3.28 26.81
C ALA A 287 -15.96 -1.93 27.51
N ALA A 288 -16.94 -1.84 28.42
CA ALA A 288 -17.20 -0.64 29.20
C ALA A 288 -16.03 -0.31 30.15
N ARG A 289 -15.51 -1.30 30.89
CA ARG A 289 -14.35 -1.13 31.79
C ARG A 289 -13.09 -0.71 31.03
N ALA A 290 -12.82 -1.30 29.87
CA ALA A 290 -11.68 -0.92 29.03
C ALA A 290 -11.72 0.56 28.62
N THR A 291 -12.93 1.11 28.46
CA THR A 291 -13.15 2.52 28.11
C THR A 291 -13.02 3.42 29.34
N ILE A 292 -13.62 3.04 30.47
CA ILE A 292 -13.55 3.81 31.72
C ILE A 292 -12.11 4.04 32.18
N ASN A 293 -11.24 3.04 31.97
CA ASN A 293 -9.81 3.11 32.31
C ASN A 293 -8.96 3.90 31.31
N ASN A 294 -9.57 4.44 30.25
CA ASN A 294 -8.87 5.21 29.22
C ASN A 294 -9.16 6.71 29.34
N ASP A 295 -8.13 7.48 29.66
CA ASP A 295 -8.21 8.94 29.87
C ASP A 295 -8.65 9.72 28.61
N GLU A 296 -8.54 9.15 27.41
CA GLU A 296 -8.93 9.81 26.15
C GLU A 296 -10.45 9.74 25.86
N THR A 297 -11.26 9.20 26.78
CA THR A 297 -12.68 8.86 26.53
C THR A 297 -13.67 9.55 27.47
N GLU A 298 -13.36 10.77 27.96
CA GLU A 298 -14.14 11.49 28.99
C GLU A 298 -15.67 11.51 28.74
N ASP A 299 -16.10 11.90 27.53
CA ASP A 299 -17.53 12.01 27.20
C ASP A 299 -18.25 10.65 27.23
N LEU A 300 -17.64 9.63 26.62
CA LEU A 300 -18.21 8.28 26.57
C LEU A 300 -18.16 7.61 27.95
N ARG A 301 -17.09 7.83 28.71
CA ARG A 301 -16.94 7.38 30.10
C ARG A 301 -18.02 7.98 30.99
N ALA A 302 -18.20 9.30 30.97
CA ALA A 302 -19.22 9.97 31.77
C ALA A 302 -20.61 9.44 31.44
N TRP A 303 -20.90 9.27 30.14
CA TRP A 303 -22.17 8.71 29.68
C TRP A 303 -22.37 7.25 30.12
N LEU A 304 -21.32 6.40 30.03
CA LEU A 304 -21.39 5.00 30.48
C LEU A 304 -21.61 4.92 32.00
N LEU A 305 -20.88 5.68 32.80
CA LEU A 305 -20.98 5.68 34.27
C LEU A 305 -22.32 6.24 34.77
N GLU A 306 -22.88 7.27 34.11
CA GLU A 306 -24.22 7.78 34.44
C GLU A 306 -25.28 6.67 34.30
N ARG A 307 -25.09 5.78 33.33
CA ARG A 307 -26.12 4.82 32.90
C ARG A 307 -25.90 3.41 33.44
N HIS A 308 -24.65 3.07 33.70
CA HIS A 308 -24.16 1.80 34.24
C HIS A 308 -23.11 2.04 35.33
N PRO A 309 -23.52 2.53 36.52
CA PRO A 309 -22.62 2.75 37.65
C PRO A 309 -21.89 1.47 38.11
N GLU A 310 -22.47 0.30 37.80
CA GLU A 310 -21.87 -1.01 38.11
C GLU A 310 -20.52 -1.25 37.44
N PHE A 311 -20.19 -0.55 36.36
CA PHE A 311 -18.90 -0.67 35.68
C PHE A 311 -17.77 0.11 36.36
N GLU A 312 -18.07 0.91 37.39
CA GLU A 312 -17.12 1.74 38.12
C GLU A 312 -16.24 0.96 39.12
N ALA A 313 -16.66 -0.24 39.57
CA ALA A 313 -16.07 -0.87 40.76
C ALA A 313 -15.40 -2.23 40.51
N VAL A 314 -14.07 -2.28 40.61
CA VAL A 314 -13.28 -3.04 41.62
C VAL A 314 -11.85 -2.43 41.70
N GLU A 315 -11.66 -1.37 42.50
CA GLU A 315 -10.33 -1.03 43.07
C GLU A 315 -10.35 -0.97 44.61
N GLU A 316 -11.47 -1.33 45.26
CA GLU A 316 -11.60 -1.30 46.72
C GLU A 316 -11.59 -2.71 47.36
N GLU A 317 -10.63 -3.59 47.02
CA GLU A 317 -10.38 -4.80 47.84
C GLU A 317 -8.88 -5.12 48.08
N GLU A 318 -7.91 -4.33 47.60
CA GLU A 318 -6.48 -4.56 47.91
C GLU A 318 -5.93 -3.77 49.12
N GLU A 319 -6.68 -2.80 49.69
CA GLU A 319 -6.23 -2.03 50.88
C GLU A 319 -6.78 -2.55 52.23
N ALA A 320 -7.40 -3.74 52.27
CA ALA A 320 -7.96 -4.31 53.52
C ALA A 320 -7.11 -5.43 54.16
N PHE A 321 -5.87 -5.65 53.70
CA PHE A 321 -4.90 -6.56 54.31
C PHE A 321 -3.51 -5.92 54.37
N ASP A 322 -3.29 -5.01 55.32
CA ASP A 322 -1.97 -4.68 55.86
C ASP A 322 -2.06 -4.46 57.38
#